data_AF-A0A847JMG4-F1
#
_entry.id   AF-A0A847JMG4-F1
#
_cell.length_a   1.000
_cell.length_b   1.000
_cell.length_c   1.000
_cell.angle_alpha   90.00
_cell.angle_beta   90.00
_cell.angle_gamma   90.00
#
_symmetry.space_group_name_H-M   'P 1'
#
loop_
_entity.id
_entity.type
_entity.pdbx_description
1 polymer ?
#
loop_
_entity_poly.entity_id
_entity_poly.type
_entity_poly.pdbx_seq_one_letter_code
_entity_poly.pdbx_strand_id
1 'polypeptide(L)'
;GFPDRGANFKVIGLSFGRLTIGFEDSSVYSGRAFDLEYFLSPMPQYFTQYVRGTAGRPWYANYDDNYNAGLFVTWKEPGAYDLYAQAFVDDLGMLGLFGWTNNPWQIALALGGRIKTPKGTFGLHVAGATKYTFEPGDMRNASTENQIQSSYGYTYFPETRFEYEWRSGYSTSYKAIAPELNLIGYQYGENNIALRLDWSKAVNRFDCDAFFEFRLSGSNSPANPWHDLWIDPQVAFTWLDDPVLEKRFTISARAITAREPWQFFAKATGVLALDALELRDPSGVPSSQTEIDQKVQIYSPVAGNTKLLGELTFGVVLRLGIQ
;
A
#
# COMPACT_ATOMS: atom_id res chain seq x y z
N GLY A 1 9.04 -1.97 -21.86
CA GLY A 1 9.87 -1.79 -20.65
C GLY A 1 9.41 -0.50 -20.02
N PHE A 2 9.05 -0.56 -18.74
CA PHE A 2 8.31 0.50 -18.06
C PHE A 2 9.11 1.82 -18.00
N PRO A 3 8.53 2.98 -18.38
CA PRO A 3 9.19 4.28 -18.23
C PRO A 3 9.49 4.67 -16.77
N ASP A 4 10.39 5.62 -16.57
CA ASP A 4 10.74 6.12 -15.23
C ASP A 4 9.52 6.63 -14.45
N ARG A 5 9.61 6.50 -13.12
CA ARG A 5 8.63 7.01 -12.15
C ARG A 5 9.28 7.94 -11.15
N GLY A 6 8.48 8.87 -10.66
CA GLY A 6 8.78 9.64 -9.47
C GLY A 6 7.51 9.79 -8.63
N ALA A 7 7.71 10.14 -7.36
CA ALA A 7 6.61 10.40 -6.45
C ALA A 7 7.00 11.54 -5.51
N ASN A 8 6.02 12.38 -5.18
CA ASN A 8 6.16 13.43 -4.18
C ASN A 8 5.13 13.19 -3.08
N PHE A 9 5.55 13.31 -1.83
CA PHE A 9 4.70 13.19 -0.64
C PHE A 9 4.87 14.45 0.21
N LYS A 10 3.77 15.05 0.65
CA LYS A 10 3.78 16.24 1.52
C LYS A 10 2.92 15.98 2.75
N VAL A 11 3.37 16.52 3.87
CA VAL A 11 2.65 16.47 5.15
C VAL A 11 2.72 17.84 5.79
N ILE A 12 1.56 18.41 6.11
CA ILE A 12 1.42 19.70 6.79
C ILE A 12 0.64 19.47 8.08
N GLY A 13 1.34 19.51 9.22
CA GLY A 13 0.76 19.29 10.54
C GLY A 13 0.81 20.54 11.43
N LEU A 14 -0.30 20.82 12.12
CA LEU A 14 -0.38 21.83 13.17
C LEU A 14 -0.48 21.14 14.54
N SER A 15 0.46 21.45 15.43
CA SER A 15 0.56 20.83 16.76
C SER A 15 0.09 21.78 17.86
N PHE A 16 -0.94 21.36 18.58
CA PHE A 16 -1.54 22.05 19.72
C PHE A 16 -1.22 21.26 20.99
N GLY A 17 0.03 21.40 21.47
CA GLY A 17 0.54 20.64 22.61
C GLY A 17 0.67 19.15 22.31
N ARG A 18 -0.28 18.34 22.80
CA ARG A 18 -0.30 16.87 22.64
C ARG A 18 -1.06 16.39 21.42
N LEU A 19 -1.89 17.25 20.84
CA LEU A 19 -2.70 16.99 19.65
C LEU A 19 -1.96 17.52 18.41
N THR A 20 -1.88 16.73 17.35
CA THR A 20 -1.49 17.20 16.01
C THR A 20 -2.64 16.90 15.06
N ILE A 21 -3.08 17.91 14.30
CA ILE A 21 -4.01 17.74 13.19
C ILE A 21 -3.25 18.13 11.93
N GLY A 22 -3.38 17.36 10.85
CA GLY A 22 -2.69 17.70 9.61
C GLY A 22 -3.38 17.19 8.36
N PHE A 23 -2.90 17.73 7.25
CA PHE A 23 -3.20 17.33 5.89
C PHE A 23 -1.97 16.65 5.31
N GLU A 24 -2.19 15.68 4.44
CA GLU A 24 -1.14 14.98 3.73
C GLU A 24 -1.62 14.65 2.31
N ASP A 25 -0.69 14.64 1.37
CA ASP A 25 -0.98 14.22 0.01
C ASP A 25 0.22 13.56 -0.65
N SER A 26 -0.07 12.88 -1.73
CA SER A 26 0.91 12.20 -2.57
C SER A 26 0.52 12.38 -4.02
N SER A 27 1.52 12.47 -4.89
CA SER A 27 1.34 12.31 -6.33
C SER A 27 2.39 11.38 -6.89
N VAL A 28 1.97 10.44 -7.74
CA VAL A 28 2.82 9.49 -8.47
C VAL A 28 2.74 9.83 -9.95
N TYR A 29 3.90 9.97 -10.59
CA TYR A 29 3.97 10.48 -11.96
C TYR A 29 4.92 9.69 -12.87
N SER A 30 4.57 9.73 -14.16
CA SER A 30 5.14 8.91 -15.23
C SER A 30 6.15 9.67 -16.08
N GLY A 31 7.15 8.95 -16.62
CA GLY A 31 8.14 9.47 -17.56
C GLY A 31 9.09 10.51 -16.96
N ARG A 32 9.13 10.62 -15.62
CA ARG A 32 9.86 11.63 -14.85
C ARG A 32 10.37 10.99 -13.57
N ALA A 33 11.68 10.99 -13.33
CA ALA A 33 12.25 10.55 -12.06
C ALA A 33 12.13 11.59 -10.93
N PHE A 34 11.93 12.86 -11.29
CA PHE A 34 11.74 13.99 -10.37
C PHE A 34 10.94 15.09 -11.05
N ASP A 35 10.12 15.80 -10.28
CA ASP A 35 9.32 16.92 -10.77
C ASP A 35 9.43 18.16 -9.86
N LEU A 36 9.93 19.24 -10.45
CA LEU A 36 10.23 20.48 -9.72
C LEU A 36 8.97 21.25 -9.31
N GLU A 37 7.87 21.16 -10.07
CA GLU A 37 6.62 21.85 -9.73
C GLU A 37 5.98 21.21 -8.51
N TYR A 38 5.88 19.87 -8.46
CA TYR A 38 5.40 19.18 -7.25
C TYR A 38 6.32 19.41 -6.06
N PHE A 39 7.65 19.41 -6.25
CA PHE A 39 8.62 19.57 -5.18
C PHE A 39 8.64 20.97 -4.55
N LEU A 40 8.65 22.04 -5.35
CA LEU A 40 8.74 23.42 -4.86
C LEU A 40 7.39 24.05 -4.50
N SER A 41 6.27 23.54 -5.05
CA SER A 41 4.94 24.07 -4.73
C SER A 41 4.60 23.86 -3.24
N PRO A 42 4.29 24.92 -2.47
CA PRO A 42 3.80 24.77 -1.10
C PRO A 42 2.31 24.40 -1.06
N MET A 43 1.63 24.36 -2.21
CA MET A 43 0.22 24.01 -2.31
C MET A 43 0.04 22.48 -2.30
N PRO A 44 -1.15 22.00 -1.87
CA PRO A 44 -1.58 20.63 -2.09
C PRO A 44 -1.41 20.23 -3.57
N GLN A 45 -0.95 19.00 -3.79
CA GLN A 45 -0.46 18.50 -5.07
C GLN A 45 -1.56 18.43 -6.13
N TYR A 46 -2.81 18.15 -5.72
CA TYR A 46 -4.00 18.25 -6.58
C TYR A 46 -4.11 19.59 -7.32
N PHE A 47 -3.87 20.72 -6.64
CA PHE A 47 -3.89 22.02 -7.32
C PHE A 47 -2.72 22.20 -8.29
N THR A 48 -1.58 21.55 -8.02
CA THR A 48 -0.43 21.57 -8.91
C THR A 48 -0.77 20.79 -10.19
N GLN A 49 -1.37 19.60 -10.09
CA GLN A 49 -1.91 18.84 -11.23
C GLN A 49 -2.93 19.65 -12.04
N TYR A 50 -3.93 20.25 -11.38
CA TYR A 50 -4.96 21.04 -12.06
C TYR A 50 -4.39 22.23 -12.86
N VAL A 51 -3.41 22.94 -12.29
CA VAL A 51 -2.69 24.03 -12.99
C VAL A 51 -1.83 23.50 -14.16
N ARG A 52 -1.36 22.25 -14.10
CA ARG A 52 -0.61 21.61 -15.19
C ARG A 52 -1.48 21.16 -16.36
N GLY A 53 -2.68 20.69 -16.07
CA GLY A 53 -3.72 20.35 -17.06
C GLY A 53 -4.38 21.59 -17.72
N THR A 54 -4.02 22.81 -17.33
CA THR A 54 -4.56 24.03 -17.94
C THR A 54 -3.87 24.32 -19.28
N ALA A 55 -4.65 24.28 -20.36
CA ALA A 55 -4.17 24.55 -21.72
C ALA A 55 -3.59 25.98 -21.86
N GLY A 56 -2.53 26.11 -22.67
CA GLY A 56 -1.87 27.38 -22.97
C GLY A 56 -0.69 27.75 -22.06
N ARG A 57 -0.39 26.95 -21.02
CA ARG A 57 0.85 27.13 -20.22
C ARG A 57 2.10 26.65 -20.98
N PRO A 58 3.30 27.22 -20.73
CA PRO A 58 4.54 26.85 -21.46
C PRO A 58 5.00 25.40 -21.35
N TRP A 59 4.46 24.63 -20.40
CA TRP A 59 4.80 23.22 -20.15
C TRP A 59 3.54 22.39 -19.88
N TYR A 60 2.53 22.56 -20.74
CA TYR A 60 1.24 21.88 -20.64
C TYR A 60 1.38 20.36 -20.63
N ALA A 61 0.78 19.69 -19.64
CA ALA A 61 0.68 18.24 -19.58
C ALA A 61 -0.78 17.85 -19.89
N ASN A 62 -0.99 17.07 -20.95
CA ASN A 62 -2.31 16.58 -21.36
C ASN A 62 -2.58 15.17 -20.82
N TYR A 63 -2.19 14.92 -19.58
CA TYR A 63 -2.41 13.66 -18.89
C TYR A 63 -2.42 13.93 -17.38
N ASP A 64 -3.19 13.12 -16.65
CA ASP A 64 -3.29 13.19 -15.21
C ASP A 64 -2.17 12.39 -14.54
N ASP A 65 -1.64 12.95 -13.45
CA ASP A 65 -0.81 12.22 -12.50
C ASP A 65 -1.73 11.58 -11.45
N ASN A 66 -1.32 10.46 -10.87
CA ASN A 66 -2.11 9.79 -9.84
C ASN A 66 -1.95 10.54 -8.50
N TYR A 67 -3.02 10.75 -7.71
CA TYR A 67 -2.94 11.51 -6.47
C TYR A 67 -3.91 11.04 -5.36
N ASN A 68 -3.38 10.80 -4.16
CA ASN A 68 -4.18 10.54 -2.97
C ASN A 68 -3.96 11.68 -1.97
N ALA A 69 -5.05 12.20 -1.42
CA ALA A 69 -5.04 13.29 -0.43
C ALA A 69 -5.79 12.86 0.84
N GLY A 70 -5.37 13.38 2.00
CA GLY A 70 -5.85 12.88 3.28
C GLY A 70 -5.72 13.84 4.44
N LEU A 71 -6.36 13.45 5.54
CA LEU A 71 -6.29 14.12 6.83
C LEU A 71 -5.88 13.12 7.91
N PHE A 72 -5.04 13.57 8.82
CA PHE A 72 -4.65 12.80 9.99
C PHE A 72 -4.80 13.60 11.28
N VAL A 73 -5.02 12.88 12.37
CA VAL A 73 -5.00 13.36 13.74
C VAL A 73 -4.12 12.41 14.55
N THR A 74 -3.22 12.95 15.38
CA THR A 74 -2.52 12.17 16.40
C THR A 74 -2.62 12.83 17.77
N TRP A 75 -2.71 12.03 18.83
CA TRP A 75 -2.64 12.49 20.21
C TRP A 75 -1.57 11.68 20.93
N LYS A 76 -0.51 12.34 21.40
CA LYS A 76 0.60 11.71 22.12
C LYS A 76 0.66 12.20 23.57
N GLU A 77 0.40 11.29 24.51
CA GLU A 77 0.52 11.49 25.95
C GLU A 77 1.84 10.87 26.45
N PRO A 78 2.88 11.68 26.74
CA PRO A 78 4.21 11.16 27.04
C PRO A 78 4.21 10.16 28.21
N GLY A 79 4.61 8.93 27.91
CA GLY A 79 4.68 7.85 28.89
C GLY A 79 3.36 7.12 29.19
N ALA A 80 2.23 7.53 28.58
CA ALA A 80 0.93 6.86 28.76
C ALA A 80 0.38 6.25 27.46
N TYR A 81 0.20 7.03 26.39
CA TYR A 81 -0.40 6.54 25.14
C TYR A 81 -0.03 7.37 23.91
N ASP A 82 -0.11 6.75 22.74
CA ASP A 82 -0.05 7.37 21.42
C ASP A 82 -1.26 6.90 20.59
N LEU A 83 -2.11 7.82 20.15
CA LEU A 83 -3.28 7.55 19.31
C LEU A 83 -3.13 8.22 17.95
N TYR A 84 -3.68 7.62 16.90
CA TYR A 84 -3.79 8.21 15.58
C TYR A 84 -5.09 7.80 14.88
N ALA A 85 -5.60 8.69 14.03
CA ALA A 85 -6.60 8.41 13.02
C ALA A 85 -6.17 9.09 11.72
N GLN A 86 -6.44 8.45 10.59
CA GLN A 86 -5.97 8.85 9.26
C GLN A 86 -7.01 8.41 8.22
N ALA A 87 -7.29 9.28 7.26
CA ALA A 87 -8.14 8.99 6.13
C ALA A 87 -7.52 9.56 4.85
N PHE A 88 -7.38 8.72 3.83
CA PHE A 88 -6.99 9.08 2.47
C PHE A 88 -8.16 8.84 1.52
N VAL A 89 -8.25 9.69 0.51
CA VAL A 89 -9.20 9.64 -0.59
C VAL A 89 -8.42 9.86 -1.88
N ASP A 90 -8.61 8.96 -2.85
CA ASP A 90 -8.30 9.22 -4.26
C ASP A 90 -9.55 9.88 -4.91
N ASP A 91 -9.33 10.65 -5.96
CA ASP A 91 -10.33 11.42 -6.67
C ASP A 91 -11.30 12.28 -5.82
N LEU A 92 -10.76 13.37 -5.24
CA LEU A 92 -11.48 14.35 -4.40
C LEU A 92 -12.75 14.96 -5.03
N GLY A 93 -12.91 14.89 -6.37
CA GLY A 93 -14.14 15.29 -7.07
C GLY A 93 -15.39 14.54 -6.57
N MET A 94 -15.18 13.34 -6.05
CA MET A 94 -16.20 12.45 -5.50
C MET A 94 -16.80 12.94 -4.17
N LEU A 95 -16.18 13.91 -3.47
CA LEU A 95 -16.76 14.56 -2.28
C LEU A 95 -17.95 15.49 -2.61
N GLY A 96 -18.48 15.44 -3.83
CA GLY A 96 -19.48 16.38 -4.35
C GLY A 96 -18.92 17.77 -4.65
N LEU A 97 -17.63 17.98 -4.37
CA LEU A 97 -16.86 19.14 -4.80
C LEU A 97 -16.56 18.96 -6.29
N PHE A 98 -16.85 19.95 -7.13
CA PHE A 98 -16.53 19.93 -8.57
C PHE A 98 -17.36 18.98 -9.47
N GLY A 99 -18.35 18.26 -8.94
CA GLY A 99 -19.54 17.86 -9.70
C GLY A 99 -19.51 16.51 -10.44
N TRP A 100 -18.63 15.59 -10.08
CA TRP A 100 -18.58 14.24 -10.66
C TRP A 100 -18.86 13.18 -9.58
N THR A 101 -19.80 12.26 -9.81
CA THR A 101 -20.40 11.42 -8.75
C THR A 101 -20.42 9.92 -9.03
N ASN A 102 -19.82 9.47 -10.14
CA ASN A 102 -19.89 8.08 -10.60
C ASN A 102 -18.56 7.31 -10.46
N ASN A 103 -17.55 7.85 -9.78
CA ASN A 103 -16.31 7.12 -9.49
C ASN A 103 -16.52 6.12 -8.33
N PRO A 104 -15.77 5.01 -8.28
CA PRO A 104 -15.72 4.16 -7.10
C PRO A 104 -15.15 4.92 -5.91
N TRP A 105 -15.75 4.71 -4.74
CA TRP A 105 -15.29 5.28 -3.48
C TRP A 105 -13.94 4.70 -3.08
N GLN A 106 -12.88 5.32 -3.58
CA GLN A 106 -11.47 5.04 -3.33
C GLN A 106 -11.02 5.68 -2.00
N ILE A 107 -11.18 4.94 -0.90
CA ILE A 107 -10.95 5.45 0.45
C ILE A 107 -10.11 4.45 1.24
N ALA A 108 -9.01 4.94 1.83
CA ALA A 108 -8.23 4.21 2.81
C ALA A 108 -8.38 4.87 4.19
N LEU A 109 -8.60 4.06 5.22
CA LEU A 109 -8.76 4.48 6.61
C LEU A 109 -7.74 3.76 7.47
N ALA A 110 -7.16 4.46 8.45
CA ALA A 110 -6.38 3.85 9.50
C ALA A 110 -6.70 4.50 10.86
N LEU A 111 -6.88 3.68 11.89
CA LEU A 111 -7.16 4.07 13.26
C LEU A 111 -6.33 3.18 14.18
N GLY A 112 -5.69 3.75 15.18
CA GLY A 112 -5.01 2.93 16.16
C GLY A 112 -4.25 3.70 17.21
N GLY A 113 -3.42 2.97 17.93
CA GLY A 113 -2.57 3.53 18.95
C GLY A 113 -2.05 2.50 19.93
N ARG A 114 -1.23 2.95 20.87
CA ARG A 114 -0.72 2.11 21.96
C ARG A 114 -0.95 2.74 23.31
N ILE A 115 -1.04 1.89 24.33
CA ILE A 115 -1.15 2.25 25.73
C ILE A 115 -0.06 1.54 26.54
N LYS A 116 0.66 2.32 27.36
CA LYS A 116 1.71 1.83 28.25
C LYS A 116 1.13 1.47 29.61
N THR A 117 1.41 0.27 30.07
CA THR A 117 0.96 -0.25 31.38
C THR A 117 2.12 -0.92 32.12
N PRO A 118 2.00 -1.20 33.43
CA PRO A 118 2.96 -2.06 34.15
C PRO A 118 3.09 -3.48 33.57
N LYS A 119 2.10 -3.95 32.79
CA LYS A 119 2.11 -5.26 32.11
C LYS A 119 2.73 -5.21 30.70
N GLY A 120 3.15 -4.05 30.23
CA GLY A 120 3.74 -3.83 28.91
C GLY A 120 3.04 -2.71 28.15
N THR A 121 3.55 -2.40 26.97
CA THR A 121 2.87 -1.58 25.98
C THR A 121 1.97 -2.48 25.14
N PHE A 122 0.71 -2.10 24.96
CA PHE A 122 -0.25 -2.80 24.12
C PHE A 122 -0.68 -1.88 22.98
N GLY A 123 -0.67 -2.37 21.74
CA GLY A 123 -1.16 -1.64 20.57
C GLY A 123 -2.42 -2.28 19.99
N LEU A 124 -3.33 -1.45 19.48
CA LEU A 124 -4.44 -1.86 18.62
C LEU A 124 -4.41 -0.97 17.38
N HIS A 125 -4.42 -1.59 16.22
CA HIS A 125 -4.37 -0.93 14.93
C HIS A 125 -5.42 -1.57 14.02
N VAL A 126 -6.24 -0.75 13.38
CA VAL A 126 -7.20 -1.16 12.35
C VAL A 126 -6.93 -0.28 11.14
N ALA A 127 -6.79 -0.89 9.97
CA ALA A 127 -6.66 -0.19 8.72
C ALA A 127 -7.40 -0.95 7.63
N GLY A 128 -7.84 -0.26 6.59
CA GLY A 128 -8.47 -0.88 5.45
C GLY A 128 -8.60 0.10 4.30
N ALA A 129 -8.78 -0.44 3.11
CA ALA A 129 -9.05 0.34 1.92
C ALA A 129 -10.12 -0.36 1.10
N THR A 130 -11.01 0.43 0.52
CA THR A 130 -11.94 -0.03 -0.52
C THR A 130 -11.18 -0.54 -1.74
N LYS A 131 -11.88 -1.18 -2.67
CA LYS A 131 -11.29 -1.57 -3.96
C LYS A 131 -10.93 -0.30 -4.74
N TYR A 132 -9.92 -0.39 -5.60
CA TYR A 132 -9.46 0.69 -6.49
C TYR A 132 -8.70 1.85 -5.82
N THR A 133 -8.58 1.90 -4.48
CA THR A 133 -7.95 3.03 -3.74
C THR A 133 -6.47 3.32 -4.03
N PHE A 134 -5.76 2.37 -4.64
CA PHE A 134 -4.34 2.54 -5.01
C PHE A 134 -4.10 2.20 -6.47
N GLU A 135 -5.15 2.30 -7.28
CA GLU A 135 -5.14 2.00 -8.70
C GLU A 135 -4.03 2.78 -9.42
N PRO A 136 -3.42 2.20 -10.47
CA PRO A 136 -2.80 3.00 -11.51
C PRO A 136 -3.79 3.91 -12.24
N GLY A 137 -3.28 4.99 -12.83
CA GLY A 137 -4.09 5.89 -13.65
C GLY A 137 -4.78 5.21 -14.86
N ASP A 138 -5.63 5.98 -15.52
CA ASP A 138 -6.57 5.48 -16.53
C ASP A 138 -5.94 4.76 -17.75
N MET A 139 -6.72 3.87 -18.38
CA MET A 139 -6.32 3.02 -19.52
C MET A 139 -6.99 3.42 -20.86
N ARG A 140 -7.83 4.46 -20.88
CA ARG A 140 -8.85 4.71 -21.95
C ARG A 140 -8.36 4.94 -23.39
N ASN A 141 -7.06 5.08 -23.69
CA ASN A 141 -6.59 5.47 -25.04
C ASN A 141 -5.65 4.44 -25.71
N ALA A 142 -6.19 3.75 -26.71
CA ALA A 142 -5.52 2.68 -27.47
C ALA A 142 -4.53 3.16 -28.56
N SER A 143 -3.67 4.15 -28.27
CA SER A 143 -2.50 4.45 -29.11
C SER A 143 -1.21 3.97 -28.43
N THR A 144 -0.33 3.35 -29.19
CA THR A 144 0.94 2.77 -28.70
C THR A 144 1.94 3.78 -28.14
N GLU A 145 1.71 5.09 -28.30
CA GLU A 145 2.46 6.16 -27.63
C GLU A 145 1.79 6.68 -26.34
N ASN A 146 0.46 6.57 -26.19
CA ASN A 146 -0.24 6.92 -24.94
C ASN A 146 -0.29 5.74 -23.95
N GLN A 147 0.05 4.54 -24.41
CA GLN A 147 0.18 3.35 -23.58
C GLN A 147 1.42 3.44 -22.68
N ILE A 148 1.33 4.13 -21.54
CA ILE A 148 2.35 4.13 -20.46
C ILE A 148 2.33 2.79 -19.68
N GLN A 149 2.27 1.67 -20.40
CA GLN A 149 2.54 0.28 -20.01
C GLN A 149 2.23 -0.15 -18.55
N SER A 150 1.07 0.03 -17.94
CA SER A 150 -0.16 0.72 -18.37
C SER A 150 -0.68 1.52 -17.16
N SER A 151 -0.03 2.66 -16.92
CA SER A 151 -0.21 3.59 -15.79
C SER A 151 0.30 3.08 -14.44
N TYR A 152 0.54 3.99 -13.48
CA TYR A 152 1.24 3.65 -12.23
C TYR A 152 0.43 3.95 -10.97
N GLY A 153 0.22 2.89 -10.19
CA GLY A 153 -0.34 2.97 -8.85
C GLY A 153 0.76 3.24 -7.83
N TYR A 154 0.38 3.10 -6.57
CA TYR A 154 1.29 3.27 -5.44
C TYR A 154 2.20 2.04 -5.28
N THR A 155 3.20 1.87 -6.17
CA THR A 155 4.07 0.68 -6.20
C THR A 155 5.56 0.90 -6.45
N TYR A 156 6.37 0.01 -5.88
CA TYR A 156 7.80 -0.15 -6.14
C TYR A 156 8.08 -0.88 -7.46
N PHE A 157 7.34 -1.94 -7.80
CA PHE A 157 7.51 -2.68 -9.05
C PHE A 157 6.25 -2.52 -9.92
N PRO A 158 6.38 -2.18 -11.20
CA PRO A 158 5.24 -1.93 -12.09
C PRO A 158 4.64 -3.25 -12.64
N GLU A 159 4.70 -4.31 -11.84
CA GLU A 159 4.34 -5.67 -12.19
C GLU A 159 4.10 -6.47 -10.89
N THR A 160 3.36 -7.56 -11.00
CA THR A 160 2.94 -8.45 -9.91
C THR A 160 3.84 -9.67 -9.70
N ARG A 161 4.77 -9.93 -10.62
CA ARG A 161 5.68 -11.09 -10.64
C ARG A 161 7.03 -10.73 -11.26
N PHE A 162 8.07 -11.53 -11.00
CA PHE A 162 9.36 -11.38 -11.65
C PHE A 162 9.84 -12.70 -12.25
N GLU A 163 10.64 -12.61 -13.31
CA GLU A 163 11.31 -13.76 -13.90
C GLU A 163 12.39 -14.28 -12.94
N TYR A 164 12.28 -15.57 -12.62
CA TYR A 164 13.18 -16.32 -11.76
C TYR A 164 13.92 -17.38 -12.59
N GLU A 165 14.62 -16.92 -13.62
CA GLU A 165 15.59 -17.75 -14.34
C GLU A 165 16.89 -17.82 -13.54
N TRP A 166 17.10 -18.92 -12.83
CA TRP A 166 18.32 -19.14 -12.06
C TRP A 166 19.52 -19.56 -12.93
N ARG A 167 19.27 -20.10 -14.15
CA ARG A 167 20.27 -20.44 -15.18
C ARG A 167 19.68 -20.43 -16.59
N SER A 168 20.48 -20.03 -17.57
CA SER A 168 20.18 -20.18 -19.00
C SER A 168 19.91 -21.65 -19.38
N GLY A 169 18.90 -21.87 -20.22
CA GLY A 169 18.49 -23.20 -20.70
C GLY A 169 17.37 -23.89 -19.90
N TYR A 170 16.87 -23.25 -18.85
CA TYR A 170 15.64 -23.66 -18.16
C TYR A 170 14.43 -22.90 -18.73
N SER A 171 13.23 -23.45 -18.58
CA SER A 171 11.99 -22.75 -18.93
C SER A 171 11.79 -21.53 -18.03
N THR A 172 11.50 -20.38 -18.63
CA THR A 172 11.16 -19.14 -17.93
C THR A 172 10.10 -19.41 -16.88
N SER A 173 10.44 -19.09 -15.63
CA SER A 173 9.63 -19.38 -14.46
C SER A 173 9.38 -18.08 -13.72
N TYR A 174 8.15 -17.81 -13.29
CA TYR A 174 7.78 -16.56 -12.63
C TYR A 174 7.56 -16.76 -11.14
N LYS A 175 7.94 -15.76 -10.34
CA LYS A 175 7.64 -15.70 -8.90
C LYS A 175 6.84 -14.44 -8.57
N ALA A 176 5.75 -14.60 -7.83
CA ALA A 176 4.91 -13.50 -7.36
C ALA A 176 5.68 -12.51 -6.48
N ILE A 177 5.48 -11.21 -6.72
CA ILE A 177 5.94 -10.09 -5.88
C ILE A 177 4.82 -9.82 -4.88
N ALA A 178 4.96 -10.34 -3.66
CA ALA A 178 3.97 -10.19 -2.60
C ALA A 178 3.52 -8.72 -2.46
N PRO A 179 2.21 -8.41 -2.32
CA PRO A 179 1.72 -7.04 -2.23
C PRO A 179 2.46 -6.19 -1.18
N GLU A 180 2.80 -6.81 -0.05
CA GLU A 180 3.52 -6.19 1.08
C GLU A 180 4.95 -5.74 0.73
N LEU A 181 5.53 -6.25 -0.37
CA LEU A 181 6.81 -5.83 -0.93
C LEU A 181 6.66 -4.92 -2.15
N ASN A 182 5.45 -4.82 -2.71
CA ASN A 182 5.20 -4.07 -3.93
C ASN A 182 4.61 -2.69 -3.67
N LEU A 183 3.82 -2.51 -2.62
CA LEU A 183 3.05 -1.29 -2.40
C LEU A 183 3.86 -0.17 -1.70
N ILE A 184 3.61 1.07 -2.10
CA ILE A 184 4.09 2.29 -1.46
C ILE A 184 3.00 2.76 -0.48
N GLY A 185 3.36 2.99 0.78
CA GLY A 185 2.39 3.41 1.80
C GLY A 185 1.69 2.21 2.44
N TYR A 186 0.41 1.98 2.15
CA TYR A 186 -0.38 0.95 2.83
C TYR A 186 -0.05 -0.46 2.31
N GLN A 187 0.71 -1.22 3.10
CA GLN A 187 1.29 -2.52 2.72
C GLN A 187 0.31 -3.62 2.29
N TYR A 188 -1.00 -3.49 2.57
CA TYR A 188 -2.01 -4.45 2.10
C TYR A 188 -2.77 -3.99 0.85
N GLY A 189 -2.59 -2.72 0.46
CA GLY A 189 -3.18 -2.13 -0.73
C GLY A 189 -4.68 -1.98 -0.58
N GLU A 190 -5.40 -2.16 -1.67
CA GLU A 190 -6.84 -2.01 -1.75
C GLU A 190 -7.63 -3.27 -1.38
N ASN A 191 -8.95 -3.11 -1.34
CA ASN A 191 -9.96 -4.16 -1.14
C ASN A 191 -9.72 -5.07 0.07
N ASN A 192 -9.37 -4.49 1.22
CA ASN A 192 -9.11 -5.25 2.44
C ASN A 192 -9.48 -4.48 3.71
N ILE A 193 -9.56 -5.22 4.81
CA ILE A 193 -9.45 -4.71 6.17
C ILE A 193 -8.46 -5.56 6.97
N ALA A 194 -7.62 -4.92 7.76
CA ALA A 194 -6.65 -5.52 8.64
C ALA A 194 -6.80 -5.00 10.07
N LEU A 195 -6.67 -5.91 11.04
CA LEU A 195 -6.61 -5.62 12.46
C LEU A 195 -5.31 -6.21 13.02
N ARG A 196 -4.61 -5.44 13.85
CA ARG A 196 -3.35 -5.84 14.45
C ARG A 196 -3.31 -5.47 15.94
N LEU A 197 -2.85 -6.42 16.74
CA LEU A 197 -2.61 -6.31 18.17
C LEU A 197 -1.10 -6.41 18.41
N ASP A 198 -0.47 -5.35 18.91
CA ASP A 198 0.94 -5.36 19.34
C ASP A 198 1.02 -5.56 20.86
N TRP A 199 2.09 -6.22 21.33
CA TRP A 199 2.52 -6.18 22.73
C TRP A 199 4.05 -6.08 22.82
N SER A 200 4.57 -5.26 23.73
CA SER A 200 6.01 -5.28 24.05
C SER A 200 6.29 -5.02 25.53
N LYS A 201 7.32 -5.69 26.06
CA LYS A 201 7.80 -5.54 27.44
C LYS A 201 9.20 -6.14 27.64
N ALA A 202 10.01 -5.49 28.47
CA ALA A 202 11.19 -6.09 29.08
C ALA A 202 10.77 -7.16 30.13
N VAL A 203 11.15 -8.41 29.88
CA VAL A 203 10.91 -9.59 30.74
C VAL A 203 12.25 -10.18 31.15
N ASN A 204 12.61 -10.01 32.43
CA ASN A 204 13.93 -10.36 32.97
C ASN A 204 15.07 -9.67 32.19
N ARG A 205 15.88 -10.44 31.45
CA ARG A 205 17.02 -9.97 30.62
C ARG A 205 16.67 -9.84 29.14
N PHE A 206 15.39 -9.96 28.79
CA PHE A 206 14.93 -9.99 27.40
C PHE A 206 13.99 -8.82 27.13
N ASP A 207 14.22 -8.10 26.05
CA ASP A 207 13.21 -7.22 25.47
C ASP A 207 12.37 -8.08 24.52
N CYS A 208 11.08 -8.23 24.86
CA CYS A 208 10.15 -9.08 24.13
C CYS A 208 9.12 -8.22 23.40
N ASP A 209 8.89 -8.57 22.14
CA ASP A 209 7.81 -8.03 21.31
C ASP A 209 6.97 -9.19 20.77
N ALA A 210 5.66 -9.02 20.69
CA ALA A 210 4.78 -9.95 20.00
C ALA A 210 3.71 -9.16 19.23
N PHE A 211 3.20 -9.76 18.16
CA PHE A 211 1.97 -9.28 17.54
C PHE A 211 1.09 -10.43 17.05
N PHE A 212 -0.21 -10.16 17.03
CA PHE A 212 -1.20 -10.92 16.29
C PHE A 212 -1.84 -9.99 15.27
N GLU A 213 -2.13 -10.51 14.09
CA GLU A 213 -2.70 -9.76 12.99
C GLU A 213 -3.69 -10.62 12.22
N PHE A 214 -4.82 -10.03 11.88
CA PHE A 214 -5.85 -10.60 11.03
C PHE A 214 -6.06 -9.68 9.84
N ARG A 215 -6.10 -10.26 8.63
CA ARG A 215 -6.50 -9.56 7.40
C ARG A 215 -7.62 -10.33 6.71
N LEU A 216 -8.66 -9.59 6.32
CA LEU A 216 -9.68 -10.03 5.37
C LEU A 216 -9.43 -9.28 4.06
N SER A 217 -9.24 -9.99 2.95
CA SER A 217 -8.89 -9.39 1.64
C SER A 217 -9.75 -9.97 0.52
N GLY A 218 -10.32 -9.10 -0.31
CA GLY A 218 -10.85 -9.46 -1.61
C GLY A 218 -9.75 -9.52 -2.67
N SER A 219 -10.14 -9.44 -3.95
CA SER A 219 -9.19 -9.31 -5.05
C SER A 219 -8.51 -7.95 -5.03
N ASN A 220 -7.21 -7.91 -5.32
CA ASN A 220 -6.37 -6.70 -5.32
C ASN A 220 -5.34 -6.84 -6.45
N SER A 221 -5.09 -5.77 -7.21
CA SER A 221 -3.87 -5.70 -8.02
C SER A 221 -3.11 -4.41 -7.75
N PRO A 222 -1.81 -4.48 -7.42
CA PRO A 222 -0.98 -3.28 -7.28
C PRO A 222 -0.64 -2.65 -8.64
N ALA A 223 -0.88 -3.34 -9.77
CA ALA A 223 -0.43 -2.91 -11.10
C ALA A 223 -1.54 -2.91 -12.18
N ASN A 224 -2.74 -3.39 -11.89
CA ASN A 224 -3.89 -3.37 -12.80
C ASN A 224 -5.02 -2.55 -12.14
N PRO A 225 -5.48 -1.45 -12.77
CA PRO A 225 -6.39 -0.50 -12.11
C PRO A 225 -7.79 -1.05 -11.99
N TRP A 226 -8.34 -1.61 -13.06
CA TRP A 226 -9.75 -2.00 -13.12
C TRP A 226 -9.98 -3.51 -12.87
N HIS A 227 -8.92 -4.23 -12.51
CA HIS A 227 -8.84 -5.67 -12.26
C HIS A 227 -9.29 -6.47 -13.49
N ASP A 228 -10.49 -7.07 -13.43
CA ASP A 228 -11.06 -7.83 -14.56
C ASP A 228 -11.66 -6.94 -15.64
N LEU A 229 -11.86 -5.65 -15.36
CA LEU A 229 -12.46 -4.72 -16.29
C LEU A 229 -11.37 -4.04 -17.13
N TRP A 230 -11.75 -3.58 -18.31
CA TRP A 230 -10.88 -2.76 -19.17
C TRP A 230 -11.05 -1.25 -18.93
N ILE A 231 -12.24 -0.86 -18.51
CA ILE A 231 -12.60 0.53 -18.21
C ILE A 231 -12.96 0.64 -16.73
N ASP A 232 -12.79 1.85 -16.22
CA ASP A 232 -13.40 2.34 -14.98
C ASP A 232 -14.84 1.80 -14.83
N PRO A 233 -15.15 1.12 -13.71
CA PRO A 233 -16.44 0.48 -13.48
C PRO A 233 -17.62 1.46 -13.41
N GLN A 234 -17.37 2.75 -13.17
CA GLN A 234 -18.38 3.79 -12.95
C GLN A 234 -19.44 3.41 -11.89
N VAL A 235 -19.01 2.68 -10.85
CA VAL A 235 -19.84 2.24 -9.71
C VAL A 235 -19.52 3.07 -8.48
N ALA A 236 -20.48 3.27 -7.57
CA ALA A 236 -20.26 4.14 -6.42
C ALA A 236 -19.39 3.54 -5.31
N PHE A 237 -19.57 2.30 -4.86
CA PHE A 237 -18.82 1.78 -3.70
C PHE A 237 -18.56 0.29 -3.84
N THR A 238 -17.31 -0.12 -3.65
CA THR A 238 -16.82 -1.50 -3.87
C THR A 238 -15.83 -1.85 -2.75
N TRP A 239 -16.18 -2.76 -1.85
CA TRP A 239 -15.30 -3.19 -0.74
C TRP A 239 -15.71 -4.55 -0.20
N LEU A 240 -14.79 -5.53 -0.27
CA LEU A 240 -14.96 -6.88 0.29
C LEU A 240 -16.21 -7.60 -0.22
N ASP A 241 -16.59 -7.32 -1.46
CA ASP A 241 -17.77 -7.83 -2.16
C ASP A 241 -17.44 -8.98 -3.15
N ASP A 242 -16.16 -9.37 -3.26
CA ASP A 242 -15.77 -10.62 -3.90
C ASP A 242 -16.51 -11.82 -3.24
N PRO A 243 -16.97 -12.82 -4.03
CA PRO A 243 -17.70 -13.98 -3.51
C PRO A 243 -16.84 -14.89 -2.61
N VAL A 244 -15.51 -14.71 -2.65
CA VAL A 244 -14.52 -15.39 -1.81
C VAL A 244 -13.55 -14.32 -1.32
N LEU A 245 -13.19 -14.36 -0.03
CA LEU A 245 -12.25 -13.45 0.62
C LEU A 245 -11.15 -14.25 1.31
N GLU A 246 -9.87 -13.86 1.18
CA GLU A 246 -8.77 -14.44 1.96
C GLU A 246 -8.94 -14.05 3.44
N LYS A 247 -8.80 -15.02 4.35
CA LYS A 247 -8.68 -14.81 5.81
C LYS A 247 -7.26 -15.17 6.21
N ARG A 248 -6.41 -14.17 6.47
CA ARG A 248 -5.02 -14.35 6.86
C ARG A 248 -4.83 -14.02 8.33
N PHE A 249 -4.20 -14.93 9.05
CA PHE A 249 -3.81 -14.79 10.45
C PHE A 249 -2.28 -14.84 10.53
N THR A 250 -1.66 -13.80 11.06
CA THR A 250 -0.21 -13.76 11.33
C THR A 250 0.02 -13.64 12.82
N ILE A 251 0.86 -14.49 13.39
CA ILE A 251 1.40 -14.35 14.74
C ILE A 251 2.92 -14.23 14.65
N SER A 252 3.50 -13.32 15.43
CA SER A 252 4.94 -13.20 15.54
C SER A 252 5.35 -12.92 16.98
N ALA A 253 6.45 -13.51 17.42
CA ALA A 253 7.09 -13.22 18.69
C ALA A 253 8.60 -13.05 18.49
N ARG A 254 9.19 -12.07 19.16
CA ARG A 254 10.62 -11.78 19.16
C ARG A 254 11.10 -11.60 20.58
N ALA A 255 12.26 -12.18 20.90
CA ALA A 255 13.00 -11.92 22.12
C ALA A 255 14.42 -11.47 21.77
N ILE A 256 14.84 -10.34 22.36
CA ILE A 256 16.16 -9.75 22.22
C ILE A 256 16.86 -9.81 23.58
N THR A 257 18.16 -10.13 23.63
CA THR A 257 18.98 -9.94 24.84
C THR A 257 20.32 -9.34 24.47
N ALA A 258 20.84 -8.46 25.32
CA ALA A 258 22.12 -7.78 25.13
C ALA A 258 23.15 -8.19 26.18
N ARG A 259 24.40 -8.32 25.74
CA ARG A 259 25.62 -8.41 26.55
C ARG A 259 26.70 -7.68 25.75
N GLU A 260 26.91 -6.40 26.06
CA GLU A 260 27.81 -5.54 25.28
C GLU A 260 29.17 -6.21 25.01
N PRO A 261 29.70 -6.11 23.77
CA PRO A 261 29.18 -5.37 22.61
C PRO A 261 28.13 -6.14 21.79
N TRP A 262 27.66 -7.30 22.24
CA TRP A 262 26.79 -8.20 21.49
C TRP A 262 25.31 -8.06 21.84
N GLN A 263 24.45 -8.21 20.83
CA GLN A 263 23.01 -8.36 20.98
C GLN A 263 22.57 -9.61 20.20
N PHE A 264 21.81 -10.48 20.85
CA PHE A 264 21.27 -11.70 20.26
C PHE A 264 19.76 -11.59 20.17
N PHE A 265 19.16 -12.14 19.12
CA PHE A 265 17.72 -12.21 18.99
C PHE A 265 17.25 -13.53 18.39
N ALA A 266 16.04 -13.92 18.78
CA ALA A 266 15.25 -14.96 18.14
C ALA A 266 13.87 -14.39 17.79
N LYS A 267 13.39 -14.67 16.59
CA LYS A 267 12.05 -14.32 16.10
C LYS A 267 11.39 -15.58 15.55
N ALA A 268 10.13 -15.80 15.90
CA ALA A 268 9.27 -16.80 15.29
C ALA A 268 8.06 -16.10 14.67
N THR A 269 7.70 -16.46 13.44
CA THR A 269 6.48 -16.00 12.77
C THR A 269 5.72 -17.20 12.22
N GLY A 270 4.40 -17.24 12.42
CA GLY A 270 3.50 -18.20 11.80
C GLY A 270 2.40 -17.47 11.04
N VAL A 271 2.05 -17.96 9.85
CA VAL A 271 0.98 -17.41 9.01
C VAL A 271 0.06 -18.54 8.56
N LEU A 272 -1.24 -18.37 8.79
CA LEU A 272 -2.31 -19.20 8.21
C LEU A 272 -3.16 -18.33 7.30
N ALA A 273 -3.22 -18.65 6.01
CA ALA A 273 -4.14 -18.03 5.06
C ALA A 273 -5.17 -19.08 4.61
N LEU A 274 -6.45 -18.78 4.85
CA LEU A 274 -7.60 -19.51 4.33
C LEU A 274 -8.14 -18.77 3.10
N ASP A 275 -8.53 -19.52 2.07
CA ASP A 275 -8.90 -18.99 0.76
C ASP A 275 -7.79 -18.09 0.17
N ALA A 276 -6.54 -18.53 0.32
CA ALA A 276 -5.34 -17.75 0.10
C ALA A 276 -5.25 -17.16 -1.31
N LEU A 277 -4.74 -15.93 -1.39
CA LEU A 277 -4.54 -15.22 -2.65
C LEU A 277 -3.58 -16.00 -3.58
N GLU A 278 -3.93 -16.09 -4.86
CA GLU A 278 -3.08 -16.50 -5.96
C GLU A 278 -3.12 -15.46 -7.08
N LEU A 279 -2.07 -15.43 -7.91
CA LEU A 279 -2.08 -14.66 -9.16
C LEU A 279 -2.88 -15.38 -10.24
N ARG A 280 -3.69 -14.61 -10.97
CA ARG A 280 -4.38 -15.04 -12.19
C ARG A 280 -4.38 -13.94 -13.23
N ASP A 281 -4.58 -14.31 -14.49
CA ASP A 281 -4.81 -13.35 -15.56
C ASP A 281 -6.18 -12.64 -15.38
N PRO A 282 -6.32 -11.39 -15.84
CA PRO A 282 -7.62 -10.71 -15.97
C PRO A 282 -8.56 -11.46 -16.91
N SER A 283 -9.87 -11.44 -16.62
CA SER A 283 -10.86 -12.24 -17.36
C SER A 283 -11.76 -11.43 -18.31
N GLY A 284 -11.92 -10.12 -18.10
CA GLY A 284 -12.79 -9.25 -18.90
C GLY A 284 -12.06 -8.22 -19.77
N VAL A 285 -10.74 -8.29 -19.89
CA VAL A 285 -9.95 -7.41 -20.78
C VAL A 285 -10.02 -7.93 -22.23
N PRO A 286 -10.51 -7.14 -23.20
CA PRO A 286 -10.65 -7.59 -24.58
C PRO A 286 -9.31 -7.89 -25.27
N SER A 287 -9.29 -8.90 -26.14
CA SER A 287 -8.10 -9.27 -26.92
C SER A 287 -7.64 -8.22 -27.94
N SER A 288 -8.42 -7.14 -28.12
CA SER A 288 -8.04 -5.97 -28.92
C SER A 288 -7.16 -4.97 -28.18
N GLN A 289 -7.02 -5.12 -26.85
CA GLN A 289 -6.14 -4.29 -26.02
C GLN A 289 -4.72 -4.84 -26.03
N THR A 290 -3.81 -4.18 -25.34
CA THR A 290 -2.40 -4.55 -25.41
C THR A 290 -2.12 -5.81 -24.59
N GLU A 291 -1.02 -6.50 -24.89
CA GLU A 291 -0.64 -7.70 -24.16
C GLU A 291 -0.42 -7.43 -22.66
N ILE A 292 0.06 -6.24 -22.29
CA ILE A 292 0.25 -5.81 -20.91
C ILE A 292 -1.10 -5.77 -20.18
N ASP A 293 -2.10 -5.10 -20.76
CA ASP A 293 -3.44 -4.99 -20.19
C ASP A 293 -4.10 -6.36 -20.00
N GLN A 294 -3.82 -7.30 -20.91
CA GLN A 294 -4.30 -8.69 -20.85
C GLN A 294 -3.51 -9.61 -19.90
N LYS A 295 -2.36 -9.16 -19.36
CA LYS A 295 -1.40 -10.04 -18.66
C LYS A 295 -0.87 -9.53 -17.32
N VAL A 296 -1.09 -8.26 -16.95
CA VAL A 296 -0.82 -7.81 -15.57
C VAL A 296 -1.82 -8.49 -14.65
N GLN A 297 -1.30 -9.42 -13.85
CA GLN A 297 -2.11 -10.35 -13.06
C GLN A 297 -2.78 -9.67 -11.86
N ILE A 298 -3.77 -10.35 -11.31
CA ILE A 298 -4.55 -9.91 -10.14
C ILE A 298 -4.34 -10.94 -9.04
N TYR A 299 -4.15 -10.49 -7.80
CA TYR A 299 -4.24 -11.36 -6.63
C TYR A 299 -5.72 -11.59 -6.31
N SER A 300 -6.21 -12.81 -6.46
CA SER A 300 -7.60 -13.17 -6.11
C SER A 300 -7.66 -14.31 -5.08
N PRO A 301 -8.62 -14.28 -4.14
CA PRO A 301 -8.88 -15.38 -3.23
C PRO A 301 -9.32 -16.65 -3.97
N VAL A 302 -8.76 -17.80 -3.58
CA VAL A 302 -9.10 -19.10 -4.19
C VAL A 302 -9.79 -19.99 -3.16
N ALA A 303 -11.05 -20.32 -3.38
CA ALA A 303 -11.86 -21.08 -2.43
C ALA A 303 -11.21 -22.43 -2.04
N GLY A 304 -11.06 -22.66 -0.73
CA GLY A 304 -10.43 -23.86 -0.17
C GLY A 304 -8.90 -23.87 -0.20
N ASN A 305 -8.24 -22.88 -0.84
CA ASN A 305 -6.78 -22.78 -0.86
C ASN A 305 -6.26 -22.42 0.55
N THR A 306 -5.66 -23.37 1.25
CA THR A 306 -5.11 -23.16 2.59
C THR A 306 -3.59 -23.16 2.56
N LYS A 307 -2.97 -22.04 2.93
CA LYS A 307 -1.51 -21.91 3.05
C LYS A 307 -1.11 -21.77 4.52
N LEU A 308 -0.16 -22.58 4.96
CA LEU A 308 0.48 -22.49 6.28
C LEU A 308 1.97 -22.22 6.08
N LEU A 309 2.48 -21.14 6.67
CA LEU A 309 3.88 -20.74 6.59
C LEU A 309 4.45 -20.53 8.00
N GLY A 310 5.73 -20.84 8.17
CA GLY A 310 6.46 -20.62 9.41
C GLY A 310 7.88 -20.13 9.14
N GLU A 311 8.32 -19.11 9.86
CA GLU A 311 9.68 -18.57 9.83
C GLU A 311 10.28 -18.64 11.24
N LEU A 312 11.51 -19.13 11.34
CA LEU A 312 12.36 -19.01 12.53
C LEU A 312 13.64 -18.27 12.14
N THR A 313 13.84 -17.10 12.72
CA THR A 313 15.00 -16.24 12.44
C THR A 313 15.80 -16.04 13.71
N PHE A 314 17.08 -16.44 13.69
CA PHE A 314 18.05 -16.20 14.75
C PHE A 314 19.11 -15.23 14.23
N GLY A 315 19.56 -14.30 15.08
CA GLY A 315 20.58 -13.34 14.67
C GLY A 315 21.41 -12.80 15.82
N VAL A 316 22.58 -12.29 15.43
CA VAL A 316 23.53 -11.60 16.30
C VAL A 316 23.88 -10.25 15.68
N VAL A 317 23.94 -9.22 16.51
CA VAL A 317 24.36 -7.86 16.15
C VAL A 317 25.56 -7.50 17.01
N LEU A 318 26.66 -7.14 16.37
CA LEU A 318 27.85 -6.60 17.02
C LEU A 318 27.77 -5.07 17.00
N ARG A 319 27.59 -4.46 18.17
CA ARG A 319 27.63 -3.00 18.33
C ARG A 319 29.07 -2.57 18.52
N LEU A 320 29.77 -2.36 17.40
CA LEU A 320 31.06 -1.68 17.38
C LEU A 320 30.84 -0.20 17.71
N GLY A 321 30.78 0.11 18.99
CA GLY A 321 30.76 1.49 19.46
C GLY A 321 32.08 2.17 19.16
N ILE A 322 32.06 3.10 18.19
CA ILE A 322 32.91 4.29 18.28
C ILE A 322 32.13 5.24 19.19
N GLN A 323 32.64 5.49 20.39
CA GLN A 323 32.19 6.59 21.25
C GLN A 323 32.85 7.90 20.79
#